data_AF-A0A6A5X304-F1
#
_entry.id   AF-A0A6A5X304-F1
#
_cell.length_a   1.000
_cell.length_b   1.000
_cell.length_c   1.000
_cell.angle_alpha   90.00
_cell.angle_beta   90.00
_cell.angle_gamma   90.00
#
_symmetry.space_group_name_H-M   'P 1'
#
loop_
_entity.id
_entity.type
_entity.pdbx_description
1 polymer ?
#
loop_
_entity_poly.entity_id
_entity_poly.type
_entity_poly.pdbx_seq_one_letter_code
_entity_poly.pdbx_strand_id
1 'polypeptide(L)' 'MDARELAIQLATRDYNAGTFTSQRAAAKVYGLPQSTLYNRLYSTITSTASY' A
#
# COMPACT_ATOMS: atom_id res chain seq x y z
N MET A 1 15.62 3.06 -8.53
CA MET A 1 14.37 2.80 -7.77
C MET A 1 13.28 3.64 -8.38
N ASP A 2 12.19 3.00 -8.80
CA ASP A 2 11.06 3.68 -9.44
C ASP A 2 10.28 4.53 -8.42
N ALA A 3 10.04 5.80 -8.74
CA ALA A 3 9.30 6.72 -7.89
C ALA A 3 7.90 6.18 -7.52
N ARG A 4 7.29 5.41 -8.44
CA ARG A 4 6.03 4.71 -8.23
C ARG A 4 6.13 3.62 -7.17
N GLU A 5 7.18 2.82 -7.17
CA GLU A 5 7.37 1.77 -6.15
C GLU A 5 7.60 2.38 -4.77
N LEU A 6 8.36 3.47 -4.70
CA LEU A 6 8.60 4.19 -3.45
C LEU A 6 7.29 4.74 -2.87
N ALA A 7 6.43 5.33 -3.71
CA ALA A 7 5.11 5.80 -3.29
C ALA A 7 4.23 4.67 -2.74
N ILE A 8 4.24 3.48 -3.37
CA ILE A 8 3.46 2.32 -2.91
C ILE A 8 3.96 1.84 -1.53
N GLN A 9 5.28 1.81 -1.33
CA GLN A 9 5.87 1.40 -0.06
C GLN A 9 5.54 2.38 1.07
N LEU A 10 5.68 3.68 0.82
CA LEU A 10 5.35 4.73 1.80
C LEU A 10 3.86 4.71 2.15
N ALA A 11 2.99 4.63 1.15
CA ALA A 11 1.54 4.55 1.35
C ALA A 11 1.14 3.31 2.17
N THR A 12 1.77 2.17 1.92
CA THR A 12 1.54 0.92 2.67
C THR A 12 2.04 1.07 4.11
N ARG A 13 3.22 1.65 4.31
CA ARG A 13 3.80 1.89 5.64
C ARG A 13 2.92 2.80 6.48
N ASP A 14 2.50 3.94 5.93
CA ASP A 14 1.67 4.91 6.65
C ASP A 14 0.28 4.37 6.97
N TYR A 15 -0.29 3.58 6.06
CA TYR A 15 -1.53 2.87 6.31
C TYR A 15 -1.38 1.87 7.48
N ASN A 16 -0.33 1.04 7.48
CA ASN A 16 -0.08 0.09 8.57
C ASN A 16 0.30 0.78 9.89
N ALA A 17 0.92 1.95 9.84
CA ALA A 17 1.22 2.77 11.01
C ALA A 17 -0.02 3.47 11.60
N GLY A 18 -1.19 3.34 10.94
CA GLY A 18 -2.43 3.99 11.38
C GLY A 18 -2.47 5.50 11.10
N THR A 19 -1.55 6.04 10.30
CA THR A 19 -1.54 7.46 9.89
C THR A 19 -2.76 7.80 9.04
N PHE A 20 -3.21 6.85 8.23
CA PHE A 20 -4.42 6.97 7.44
C PHE A 20 -5.49 6.01 7.94
N THR A 21 -6.70 6.54 8.17
CA THR A 21 -7.88 5.76 8.59
C THR A 21 -8.39 4.81 7.50
N SER A 22 -7.97 4.99 6.25
CA SER A 22 -8.38 4.15 5.13
C SER A 22 -7.33 4.06 4.03
N GLN A 23 -7.28 2.93 3.33
CA GLN A 23 -6.40 2.72 2.16
C GLN A 23 -6.65 3.77 1.08
N ARG A 24 -7.89 4.22 0.94
CA ARG A 24 -8.30 5.23 -0.05
C ARG A 24 -7.72 6.62 0.28
N ALA A 25 -7.62 6.98 1.55
CA ALA A 25 -6.97 8.22 1.97
C ALA A 25 -5.46 8.18 1.68
N ALA A 26 -4.79 7.08 2.02
CA ALA A 26 -3.38 6.87 1.69
C ALA A 26 -3.16 6.93 0.17
N ALA A 27 -3.96 6.19 -0.62
CA ALA A 27 -3.87 6.18 -2.08
C ALA A 27 -3.99 7.59 -2.68
N LYS A 28 -4.91 8.41 -2.18
CA LYS A 28 -5.12 9.79 -2.65
C LYS A 28 -3.91 10.69 -2.36
N VAL A 29 -3.31 10.59 -1.18
CA VAL A 29 -2.13 11.41 -0.80
C VAL A 29 -0.93 11.07 -1.67
N TYR A 30 -0.75 9.79 -1.99
CA TYR A 30 0.37 9.29 -2.77
C TYR A 30 0.11 9.27 -4.29
N GLY A 31 -1.06 9.73 -4.75
CA GLY A 31 -1.42 9.76 -6.17
C GLY A 31 -1.57 8.37 -6.82
N LEU A 32 -1.88 7.35 -6.01
CA LEU A 32 -1.97 5.96 -6.44
C LEU A 32 -3.43 5.52 -6.64
N PRO A 33 -3.68 4.57 -7.55
CA PRO A 33 -4.95 3.87 -7.58
C PRO A 33 -5.16 3.05 -6.30
N GLN A 34 -6.38 3.07 -5.75
CA GLN A 34 -6.72 2.24 -4.58
C GLN A 34 -6.46 0.74 -4.83
N SER A 35 -6.72 0.26 -6.06
CA SER A 35 -6.45 -1.13 -6.45
C SER A 35 -4.98 -1.52 -6.33
N THR A 36 -4.06 -0.56 -6.47
CA THR A 36 -2.62 -0.81 -6.31
C THR A 36 -2.27 -1.11 -4.85
N LEU A 37 -2.82 -0.34 -3.90
CA LEU A 37 -2.63 -0.61 -2.47
C LEU A 37 -3.34 -1.90 -2.04
N TYR A 38 -4.56 -2.13 -2.53
CA TYR A 38 -5.30 -3.36 -2.25
C TYR A 38 -4.52 -4.60 -2.72
N ASN A 39 -4.07 -4.60 -3.99
CA ASN A 39 -3.28 -5.71 -4.52
C ASN A 39 -1.97 -5.87 -3.75
N ARG A 40 -1.29 -4.78 -3.37
CA ARG A 40 -0.04 -4.89 -2.61
C ARG A 40 -0.29 -5.52 -1.24
N LEU A 41 -1.27 -5.03 -0.48
CA LEU A 41 -1.63 -5.58 0.84
C LEU A 41 -2.07 -7.04 0.73
N TYR A 42 -2.90 -7.37 -0.28
CA TYR A 42 -3.35 -8.74 -0.52
C TYR A 42 -2.20 -9.68 -0.89
N SER A 43 -1.32 -9.27 -1.82
CA SER A 43 -0.12 -10.02 -2.16
C SER A 43 0.82 -10.20 -0.97
N THR A 44 0.88 -9.23 -0.05
CA THR A 44 1.72 -9.35 1.16
C THR A 44 1.19 -10.46 2.08
N ILE A 45 -0.14 -10.56 2.25
CA ILE A 45 -0.80 -11.62 3.02
C ILE A 45 -0.59 -13.00 2.37
N THR A 46 -0.77 -13.10 1.05
CA THR A 46 -0.59 -14.37 0.31
C THR A 46 0.87 -14.82 0.28
N SER A 47 1.82 -13.89 0.17
CA SER A 47 3.26 -14.22 0.14
C SER A 47 3.78 -14.76 1.47
N THR A 48 3.13 -14.44 2.59
CA THR A 48 3.42 -15.03 3.91
C THR A 48 2.73 -16.37 4.17
N ALA A 49 1.79 -16.78 3.30
CA ALA A 49 1.00 -18.01 3.46
C ALA A 49 1.49 -19.17 2.59
N SER A 50 2.56 -18.98 1.80
CA SER A 50 3.21 -20.07 1.06
C SER A 50 4.37 -20.62 1.89
N TYR A 51 4.07 -21.61 2.72
CA TYR A 51 5.04 -22.47 3.43
C TYR A 51 4.83 -23.92 2.98
#